data_AF-A0A7X8UWF2-F1
#
_entry.id   AF-A0A7X8UWF2-F1
#
_cell.length_a   1.000
_cell.length_b   1.000
_cell.length_c   1.000
_cell.angle_alpha   90.00
_cell.angle_beta   90.00
_cell.angle_gamma   90.00
#
_symmetry.space_group_name_H-M   'P 1'
#
loop_
_entity.id
_entity.type
_entity.pdbx_description
1 polymer ?
#
loop_
_entity_poly.entity_id
_entity_poly.type
_entity_poly.pdbx_seq_one_letter_code
_entity_poly.pdbx_strand_id
1 'polypeptide(L)'
;MNETDTVYEMRDLADTAVWGRRLGCRLRTGSVVALIGPLGSGKTTLVKSIAAGAGVADPREVNSPTFVLVNEYEARRSGEVLHLYHIDAYRLRGHDDLEALGFEEMCERGAVLIEWADRVLELLPQDRLTMRLDPIGEYQRRFVCQAGGARADVLLNGLASDCLRPAEEDGTAR
;
A
#
# COMPACT_ATOMS: atom_id res chain seq x y z
N MET A 1 17.97 -13.54 0.30
CA MET A 1 17.82 -12.92 1.62
C MET A 1 16.46 -13.35 2.14
N ASN A 2 16.35 -13.81 3.37
CA ASN A 2 15.09 -14.34 3.91
C ASN A 2 14.08 -13.19 4.01
N GLU A 3 13.13 -13.16 3.08
CA GLU A 3 11.94 -12.29 3.15
C GLU A 3 11.15 -12.70 4.39
N THR A 4 11.30 -11.95 5.48
CA THR A 4 10.55 -12.21 6.69
C THR A 4 9.28 -11.37 6.64
N ASP A 5 8.14 -12.06 6.67
CA ASP A 5 6.84 -11.42 6.69
C ASP A 5 6.68 -10.65 8.01
N THR A 6 6.42 -9.35 7.90
CA THR A 6 6.01 -8.55 9.07
C THR A 6 4.49 -8.53 9.14
N VAL A 7 3.94 -9.04 10.24
CA VAL A 7 2.49 -9.16 10.43
C VAL A 7 2.00 -8.09 11.41
N TYR A 8 0.91 -7.41 11.04
CA TYR A 8 0.18 -6.49 11.92
C TYR A 8 -1.30 -6.85 11.98
N GLU A 9 -1.90 -6.77 13.16
CA GLU A 9 -3.35 -7.00 13.34
C GLU A 9 -4.08 -5.72 13.70
N MET A 10 -4.86 -5.19 12.75
CA MET A 10 -5.74 -4.05 12.96
C MET A 10 -6.99 -4.51 13.69
N ARG A 11 -7.27 -3.91 14.85
CA ARG A 11 -8.47 -4.24 15.65
C ARG A 11 -9.73 -3.58 15.09
N ASP A 12 -9.56 -2.47 14.39
CA ASP A 12 -10.64 -1.70 13.79
C ASP A 12 -10.14 -0.80 12.62
N LEU A 13 -11.05 0.04 12.11
CA LEU A 13 -10.76 1.02 11.07
C LEU A 13 -9.82 2.15 11.55
N ALA A 14 -9.78 2.45 12.85
CA ALA A 14 -8.89 3.49 13.39
C ALA A 14 -7.44 3.02 13.38
N ASP A 15 -7.17 1.76 13.73
CA ASP A 15 -5.85 1.14 13.60
C ASP A 15 -5.38 1.18 12.14
N THR A 16 -6.25 0.81 11.20
CA THR A 16 -5.98 0.90 9.74
C THR A 16 -5.63 2.33 9.33
N ALA A 17 -6.37 3.32 9.83
CA ALA A 17 -6.15 4.73 9.51
C ALA A 17 -4.81 5.25 10.05
N VAL A 18 -4.46 4.91 11.29
CA VAL A 18 -3.18 5.28 11.91
C VAL A 18 -2.02 4.63 11.16
N TRP A 19 -2.12 3.33 10.87
CA TRP A 19 -1.09 2.60 10.14
C TRP A 19 -0.89 3.18 8.73
N GLY A 20 -1.99 3.37 7.98
CA GLY A 20 -1.95 3.94 6.64
C GLY A 20 -1.34 5.34 6.61
N ARG A 21 -1.72 6.23 7.54
CA ARG A 21 -1.12 7.57 7.63
C ARG A 21 0.39 7.52 7.88
N ARG A 22 0.85 6.61 8.73
CA ARG A 22 2.29 6.44 9.00
C ARG A 22 3.06 5.95 7.79
N LEU A 23 2.48 5.06 6.99
CA LEU A 23 3.07 4.66 5.71
C LEU A 23 3.10 5.86 4.74
N GLY A 24 2.00 6.60 4.63
CA GLY A 24 1.90 7.82 3.82
C GLY A 24 2.99 8.85 4.10
N CYS A 25 3.28 9.13 5.37
CA CYS A 25 4.35 10.05 5.79
C CYS A 25 5.76 9.61 5.32
N ARG A 26 5.92 8.33 4.95
CA ARG A 26 7.20 7.74 4.55
C ARG A 26 7.34 7.61 3.04
N LEU A 27 6.26 7.73 2.28
CA LEU A 27 6.31 7.72 0.83
C LEU A 27 7.21 8.83 0.28
N ARG A 28 7.92 8.49 -0.78
CA ARG A 28 8.80 9.34 -1.59
C ARG A 28 8.62 8.96 -3.06
N THR A 29 9.07 9.81 -3.97
CA THR A 29 9.19 9.45 -5.39
C THR A 29 9.93 8.12 -5.56
N GLY A 30 9.41 7.24 -6.42
CA GLY A 30 9.91 5.87 -6.61
C GLY A 30 9.40 4.85 -5.58
N SER A 31 8.56 5.23 -4.63
CA SER A 31 7.93 4.27 -3.72
C SER A 31 6.84 3.50 -4.46
N VAL A 32 6.87 2.16 -4.38
CA VAL A 32 5.82 1.30 -4.93
C VAL A 32 5.21 0.46 -3.80
N VAL A 33 3.89 0.55 -3.63
CA VAL A 33 3.13 -0.23 -2.65
C VAL A 33 2.10 -1.08 -3.37
N ALA A 34 2.26 -2.40 -3.28
CA ALA A 34 1.38 -3.40 -3.88
C ALA A 34 0.38 -3.91 -2.84
N LEU A 35 -0.91 -3.66 -3.04
CA LEU A 35 -2.00 -4.06 -2.15
C LEU A 35 -2.76 -5.25 -2.73
N ILE A 36 -2.76 -6.36 -1.98
CA ILE A 36 -3.37 -7.63 -2.36
C ILE A 36 -4.42 -8.00 -1.31
N GLY A 37 -5.56 -8.56 -1.75
CA GLY A 37 -6.57 -9.09 -0.86
C GLY A 37 -7.94 -9.16 -1.52
N PRO A 38 -8.89 -9.90 -0.93
CA PRO A 38 -10.21 -10.11 -1.53
C PRO A 38 -11.04 -8.82 -1.62
N LEU A 39 -12.19 -8.89 -2.32
CA LEU A 39 -13.16 -7.80 -2.32
C LEU A 39 -13.62 -7.52 -0.87
N GLY A 40 -13.72 -6.25 -0.49
CA GLY A 40 -14.06 -5.87 0.89
C GLY A 40 -12.91 -5.96 1.91
N SER A 41 -11.69 -6.32 1.49
CA SER A 41 -10.53 -6.36 2.40
C SER A 41 -10.09 -4.99 2.91
N GLY A 42 -10.59 -3.90 2.32
CA GLY A 42 -10.30 -2.54 2.75
C GLY A 42 -9.08 -1.91 2.08
N LYS A 43 -8.62 -2.45 0.95
CA LYS A 43 -7.53 -1.87 0.13
C LYS A 43 -7.74 -0.37 -0.13
N THR A 44 -8.86 0.04 -0.71
CA THR A 44 -9.17 1.47 -0.93
C THR A 44 -9.25 2.28 0.37
N THR A 45 -9.74 1.70 1.47
CA THR A 45 -9.74 2.36 2.80
C THR A 45 -8.32 2.63 3.29
N LEU A 46 -7.41 1.68 3.07
CA LEU A 46 -6.00 1.84 3.37
C LEU A 46 -5.36 2.90 2.44
N VAL A 47 -5.63 2.88 1.13
CA VAL A 47 -5.16 3.91 0.18
C VAL A 47 -5.58 5.32 0.62
N LYS A 48 -6.84 5.52 1.01
CA LYS A 48 -7.33 6.79 1.56
C LYS A 48 -6.50 7.25 2.76
N SER A 49 -6.18 6.33 3.66
CA SER A 49 -5.40 6.60 4.86
C SER A 49 -3.93 6.93 4.54
N ILE A 50 -3.35 6.23 3.55
CA ILE A 50 -2.01 6.50 3.02
C ILE A 50 -1.95 7.89 2.38
N ALA A 51 -2.91 8.22 1.52
CA ALA A 51 -3.01 9.53 0.88
C ALA A 51 -3.12 10.67 1.92
N ALA A 52 -3.92 10.47 2.96
CA ALA A 52 -4.00 11.41 4.08
C ALA A 52 -2.66 11.61 4.80
N GLY A 53 -1.88 10.54 4.99
CA GLY A 53 -0.53 10.63 5.56
C GLY A 53 0.50 11.25 4.64
N ALA A 54 0.35 11.05 3.33
CA ALA A 54 1.22 11.66 2.32
C ALA A 54 1.03 13.18 2.24
N GLY A 55 -0.16 13.68 2.61
CA GLY A 55 -0.49 15.11 2.60
C GLY A 55 -1.46 15.52 1.48
N VAL A 56 -2.28 14.59 0.96
CA VAL A 56 -3.37 14.93 0.04
C VAL A 56 -4.41 15.78 0.78
N ALA A 57 -4.79 16.92 0.19
CA ALA A 57 -5.59 17.95 0.85
C ALA A 57 -6.99 17.48 1.25
N ASP A 58 -7.69 16.76 0.36
CA ASP A 58 -8.96 16.10 0.67
C ASP A 58 -8.88 14.58 0.40
N PRO A 59 -8.54 13.77 1.43
CA PRO A 59 -8.51 12.32 1.30
C PRO A 59 -9.88 11.68 1.01
N ARG A 60 -10.99 12.41 1.09
CA ARG A 60 -12.32 11.91 0.74
C ARG A 60 -12.51 11.76 -0.77
N GLU A 61 -11.74 12.52 -1.55
CA GLU A 61 -11.75 12.44 -3.01
C GLU A 61 -10.97 11.22 -3.54
N VAL A 62 -10.17 10.59 -2.68
CA VAL A 62 -9.43 9.37 -3.01
C VAL A 62 -10.38 8.20 -3.12
N ASN A 63 -10.70 7.73 -4.31
CA ASN A 63 -11.65 6.63 -4.53
C ASN A 63 -11.02 5.60 -5.46
N SER A 64 -11.51 4.35 -5.43
CA SER A 64 -10.98 3.30 -6.32
C SER A 64 -11.15 3.76 -7.78
N PRO A 65 -10.06 3.78 -8.58
CA PRO A 65 -10.08 4.17 -9.99
C PRO A 65 -10.65 3.04 -10.85
N THR A 66 -11.73 2.37 -10.44
CA THR A 66 -12.26 1.18 -11.13
C THR A 66 -12.55 1.43 -12.61
N PHE A 67 -12.94 2.66 -12.99
CA PHE A 67 -13.26 3.03 -14.38
C PHE A 67 -12.15 3.75 -15.13
N VAL A 68 -11.31 4.52 -14.43
CA VAL A 68 -10.23 5.32 -15.04
C VAL A 68 -8.86 4.64 -14.97
N LEU A 69 -8.79 3.47 -14.30
CA LEU A 69 -7.60 2.63 -14.05
C LEU A 69 -6.55 3.27 -13.14
N VAL A 70 -6.33 4.58 -13.28
CA VAL A 70 -5.43 5.37 -12.44
C VAL A 70 -6.07 6.70 -12.01
N ASN A 71 -5.86 7.08 -10.75
CA ASN A 71 -6.07 8.44 -10.25
C ASN A 71 -4.72 9.03 -9.83
N GLU A 72 -4.55 10.33 -10.03
CA GLU A 72 -3.38 11.09 -9.56
C GLU A 72 -3.83 12.11 -8.51
N TYR A 73 -3.06 12.22 -7.42
CA TYR A 73 -3.29 13.17 -6.35
C TYR A 73 -2.01 13.93 -6.03
N GLU A 74 -2.11 15.24 -5.80
CA GLU A 74 -1.01 16.01 -5.23
C GLU A 74 -1.03 15.92 -3.70
N ALA A 75 0.05 15.41 -3.13
CA ALA A 75 0.26 15.40 -1.70
C ALA A 75 1.30 16.48 -1.34
N ARG A 76 0.95 17.37 -0.40
CA ARG A 76 1.83 18.47 0.01
C ARG A 76 2.28 18.24 1.45
N ARG A 77 3.59 18.13 1.65
CA ARG A 77 4.18 17.97 2.99
C ARG A 77 5.47 18.76 3.10
N SER A 78 5.58 19.57 4.16
CA SER A 78 6.79 20.35 4.47
C SER A 78 7.30 21.22 3.30
N GLY A 79 6.39 21.73 2.46
CA GLY A 79 6.73 22.57 1.29
C GLY A 79 7.08 21.79 0.02
N GLU A 80 7.18 20.46 0.08
CA GLU A 80 7.41 19.59 -1.07
C GLU A 80 6.09 19.03 -1.61
N VAL A 81 6.04 18.85 -2.94
CA VAL A 81 4.94 18.18 -3.64
C VAL A 81 5.36 16.75 -3.97
N LEU A 82 4.55 15.78 -3.60
CA LEU A 82 4.66 14.38 -4.00
C LEU A 82 3.43 14.03 -4.85
N HIS A 83 3.66 13.56 -6.07
CA HIS A 83 2.60 12.93 -6.86
C HIS A 83 2.30 11.55 -6.30
N LEU A 84 1.02 11.26 -6.06
CA LEU A 84 0.54 9.96 -5.60
C LEU A 84 -0.37 9.36 -6.68
N TYR A 85 0.11 8.29 -7.30
CA TYR A 85 -0.64 7.54 -8.30
C TYR A 85 -1.33 6.36 -7.62
N HIS A 86 -2.64 6.26 -7.80
CA HIS A 86 -3.45 5.14 -7.32
C HIS A 86 -3.94 4.36 -8.52
N ILE A 87 -3.50 3.11 -8.65
CA ILE A 87 -3.86 2.20 -9.74
C ILE A 87 -4.79 1.11 -9.18
N ASP A 88 -5.81 0.74 -9.93
CA ASP A 88 -6.61 -0.47 -9.69
C ASP A 88 -6.36 -1.48 -10.80
N ALA A 89 -5.58 -2.52 -10.49
CA ALA A 89 -5.16 -3.52 -11.46
C ALA A 89 -6.21 -4.60 -11.74
N TYR A 90 -7.41 -4.53 -11.15
CA TYR A 90 -8.45 -5.55 -11.28
C TYR A 90 -8.85 -5.82 -12.74
N ARG A 91 -8.74 -4.80 -13.61
CA ARG A 91 -9.13 -4.87 -15.03
C ARG A 91 -7.96 -5.00 -16.00
N LEU A 92 -6.72 -4.96 -15.52
CA LEU A 92 -5.55 -5.09 -16.39
C LEU A 92 -5.35 -6.55 -16.81
N ARG A 93 -4.93 -6.75 -18.06
CA ARG A 93 -4.77 -8.05 -18.71
C ARG A 93 -3.30 -8.45 -18.89
N GLY A 94 -2.39 -7.83 -18.13
CA GLY A 94 -0.96 -8.17 -18.13
C GLY A 94 -0.05 -6.98 -18.38
N HIS A 95 1.12 -7.25 -18.96
CA HIS A 95 2.21 -6.29 -19.14
C HIS A 95 1.84 -5.09 -20.00
N ASP A 96 1.28 -5.35 -21.19
CA ASP A 96 0.97 -4.30 -22.17
C ASP A 96 0.02 -3.24 -21.61
N ASP A 97 -0.93 -3.62 -20.77
CA ASP A 97 -1.87 -2.69 -20.14
C ASP A 97 -1.19 -1.79 -19.09
N LEU A 98 -0.26 -2.35 -18.30
CA LEU A 98 0.47 -1.59 -17.27
C LEU A 98 1.51 -0.64 -17.88
N GLU A 99 2.19 -1.09 -18.95
CA GLU A 99 3.11 -0.27 -19.72
C GLU A 99 2.37 0.88 -20.42
N ALA A 100 1.24 0.58 -21.09
CA ALA A 100 0.42 1.59 -21.76
C ALA A 100 -0.18 2.63 -20.79
N LEU A 101 -0.36 2.26 -19.51
CA LEU A 101 -0.75 3.22 -18.47
C LEU A 101 0.36 4.22 -18.14
N GLY A 102 1.62 3.93 -18.48
CA GLY A 102 2.78 4.78 -18.13
C GLY A 102 3.32 4.50 -16.72
N PHE A 103 3.27 3.25 -16.26
CA PHE A 103 3.68 2.88 -14.90
C PHE A 103 5.13 3.29 -14.56
N GLU A 104 6.06 3.16 -15.49
CA GLU A 104 7.47 3.55 -15.29
C GLU A 104 7.60 5.06 -15.04
N GLU A 105 6.95 5.89 -15.86
CA GLU A 105 6.92 7.35 -15.69
C GLU A 105 6.29 7.75 -14.34
N MET A 106 5.23 7.06 -13.92
CA MET A 106 4.61 7.30 -12.60
C MET A 106 5.58 7.03 -11.45
N CYS A 107 6.39 5.96 -11.55
CA CYS A 107 7.41 5.64 -10.56
C CYS A 107 8.52 6.70 -10.52
N GLU A 108 8.90 7.26 -11.67
CA GLU A 108 9.90 8.33 -11.76
C GLU A 108 9.41 9.67 -11.21
N ARG A 109 8.09 9.94 -11.32
CA ARG A 109 7.49 11.21 -10.93
C ARG A 109 6.92 11.23 -9.52
N GLY A 110 6.53 10.08 -8.97
CA GLY A 110 5.81 10.01 -7.71
C GLY A 110 5.89 8.67 -6.98
N ALA A 111 4.97 8.49 -6.03
CA ALA A 111 4.73 7.23 -5.35
C ALA A 111 3.52 6.54 -5.98
N VAL A 112 3.56 5.21 -6.09
CA VAL A 112 2.51 4.42 -6.74
C VAL A 112 1.90 3.43 -5.73
N LEU A 113 0.58 3.47 -5.61
CA LEU A 113 -0.24 2.55 -4.81
C LEU A 113 -1.08 1.71 -5.77
N ILE A 114 -0.96 0.38 -5.70
CA ILE A 114 -1.59 -0.52 -6.67
C ILE A 114 -2.52 -1.48 -5.94
N GLU A 115 -3.83 -1.34 -6.13
CA GLU A 115 -4.80 -2.34 -5.70
C GLU A 115 -4.83 -3.53 -6.65
N TRP A 116 -5.13 -4.73 -6.13
CA TRP A 116 -5.16 -5.99 -6.90
C TRP A 116 -3.83 -6.28 -7.59
N ALA A 117 -2.74 -5.93 -6.91
CA ALA A 117 -1.40 -6.03 -7.45
C ALA A 117 -0.99 -7.48 -7.80
N ASP A 118 -1.70 -8.49 -7.28
CA ASP A 118 -1.54 -9.89 -7.65
C ASP A 118 -1.75 -10.14 -9.16
N ARG A 119 -2.50 -9.27 -9.85
CA ARG A 119 -2.73 -9.33 -11.30
C ARG A 119 -1.52 -8.94 -12.14
N VAL A 120 -0.61 -8.16 -11.56
CA VAL A 120 0.53 -7.56 -12.26
C VAL A 120 1.84 -7.73 -11.49
N LEU A 121 1.88 -8.60 -10.48
CA LEU A 121 2.97 -8.66 -9.49
C LEU A 121 4.33 -8.94 -10.12
N GLU A 122 4.36 -9.77 -11.15
CA GLU A 122 5.57 -10.15 -11.91
C GLU A 122 6.16 -8.99 -12.72
N LEU A 123 5.37 -7.94 -12.94
CA LEU A 123 5.72 -6.77 -13.74
C LEU A 123 6.18 -5.59 -12.87
N LEU A 124 5.94 -5.68 -11.55
CA LEU A 124 6.32 -4.64 -10.60
C LEU A 124 7.81 -4.74 -10.27
N PRO A 125 8.49 -3.62 -9.94
CA PRO A 125 9.88 -3.64 -9.52
C PRO A 125 10.06 -4.52 -8.28
N GLN A 126 11.22 -5.16 -8.18
CA GLN A 126 11.57 -6.00 -7.03
C GLN A 126 11.55 -5.17 -5.73
N ASP A 127 12.09 -3.94 -5.77
CA ASP A 127 12.06 -3.02 -4.64
C ASP A 127 10.68 -2.36 -4.48
N ARG A 128 9.78 -3.08 -3.81
CA ARG A 128 8.41 -2.66 -3.48
C ARG A 128 7.98 -3.16 -2.11
N LEU A 129 7.04 -2.47 -1.50
CA LEU A 129 6.33 -2.96 -0.32
C LEU A 129 5.09 -3.74 -0.78
N THR A 130 5.08 -5.05 -0.58
CA THR A 130 3.90 -5.88 -0.84
C THR A 130 3.11 -6.06 0.45
N MET A 131 1.82 -5.77 0.42
CA MET A 131 0.90 -5.91 1.55
C MET A 131 -0.28 -6.81 1.17
N ARG A 132 -0.44 -7.92 1.89
CA ARG A 132 -1.66 -8.73 1.85
C ARG A 132 -2.59 -8.30 2.98
N LEU A 133 -3.84 -8.02 2.66
CA LEU A 133 -4.88 -7.58 3.59
C LEU A 133 -5.92 -8.68 3.73
N ASP A 134 -5.95 -9.33 4.88
CA ASP A 134 -6.87 -10.42 5.18
C ASP A 134 -7.97 -9.97 6.16
N PRO A 135 -9.26 -10.06 5.78
CA PRO A 135 -10.37 -9.90 6.73
C PRO A 135 -10.36 -11.02 7.77
N ILE A 136 -10.25 -10.66 9.05
CA ILE A 136 -10.32 -11.59 10.19
C ILE A 136 -11.53 -11.31 11.11
N GLY A 137 -12.36 -10.34 10.71
CA GLY A 137 -13.60 -9.94 11.38
C GLY A 137 -14.29 -8.83 10.58
N GLU A 138 -15.41 -8.31 11.08
CA GLU A 138 -16.16 -7.24 10.40
C GLU A 138 -15.26 -6.01 10.12
N TYR A 139 -14.58 -5.53 11.15
CA TYR A 139 -13.68 -4.37 11.08
C TYR A 139 -12.19 -4.72 11.28
N GLN A 140 -11.90 -5.98 11.62
CA GLN A 140 -10.54 -6.44 11.92
C GLN A 140 -9.82 -6.90 10.65
N ARG A 141 -8.54 -6.54 10.52
CA ARG A 141 -7.71 -6.90 9.37
C ARG A 141 -6.35 -7.39 9.82
N ARG A 142 -5.82 -8.42 9.17
CA ARG A 142 -4.42 -8.80 9.27
C ARG A 142 -3.68 -8.26 8.05
N PHE A 143 -2.62 -7.51 8.27
CA PHE A 143 -1.71 -7.05 7.23
C PHE A 143 -0.44 -7.90 7.27
N VAL A 144 -0.15 -8.58 6.17
CA VAL A 144 1.11 -9.32 5.98
C VAL A 144 1.96 -8.52 5.01
N CYS A 145 3.08 -7.99 5.50
CA CYS A 145 3.92 -7.04 4.77
C CYS A 145 5.27 -7.66 4.42
N GLN A 146 5.69 -7.51 3.17
CA GLN A 146 6.96 -7.99 2.64
C GLN A 146 7.68 -6.85 1.92
N ALA A 147 8.93 -6.60 2.29
CA ALA A 147 9.80 -5.66 1.61
C ALA A 147 10.69 -6.41 0.62
N GLY A 148 10.63 -6.06 -0.67
CA GLY A 148 11.42 -6.70 -1.72
C GLY A 148 12.78 -6.03 -2.01
N GLY A 149 13.10 -4.92 -1.34
CA GLY A 149 14.33 -4.16 -1.56
C GLY A 149 14.52 -3.01 -0.56
N ALA A 150 15.60 -2.25 -0.74
CA ALA A 150 16.05 -1.26 0.24
C ALA A 150 15.05 -0.12 0.48
N ARG A 151 14.34 0.35 -0.56
CA ARG A 151 13.31 1.39 -0.37
C ARG A 151 12.13 0.83 0.40
N ALA A 152 11.68 -0.38 0.06
CA ALA A 152 10.62 -1.07 0.76
C ALA A 152 10.96 -1.36 2.23
N ASP A 153 12.21 -1.74 2.51
CA ASP A 153 12.71 -1.95 3.87
C ASP A 153 12.62 -0.67 4.71
N VAL A 154 13.01 0.47 4.14
CA VAL A 154 12.88 1.77 4.82
C VAL A 154 11.43 2.10 5.13
N LEU A 155 10.50 1.81 4.20
CA LEU A 155 9.07 1.98 4.44
C LEU A 155 8.59 1.09 5.60
N LEU A 156 8.92 -0.20 5.56
CA LEU A 156 8.43 -1.20 6.51
C LEU A 156 9.02 -1.04 7.92
N ASN A 157 10.34 -0.87 8.03
CA ASN A 157 11.04 -0.69 9.31
C ASN A 157 10.55 0.56 10.07
N GLY A 158 10.12 1.58 9.34
CA GLY A 158 9.54 2.77 9.93
C GLY A 158 8.18 2.54 10.61
N LEU A 159 7.52 1.40 10.38
CA LEU A 159 6.17 1.09 10.91
C LEU A 159 6.21 0.21 12.16
N ALA A 160 7.35 -0.42 12.45
CA ALA A 160 7.52 -1.36 13.56
C ALA A 160 7.60 -0.69 14.95
N SER A 161 7.90 0.61 15.02
CA SER A 161 8.33 1.26 16.27
C SER A 161 7.21 1.81 17.15
N ASP A 162 5.98 1.96 16.67
CA ASP A 162 4.87 2.44 17.50
C ASP A 162 3.55 1.80 17.08
N CYS A 163 2.80 1.26 18.03
CA CYS A 163 1.42 0.76 17.92
C CYS A 163 1.15 -0.25 16.79
N LEU A 164 1.28 -1.53 17.12
CA LEU A 164 0.47 -2.72 16.76
C LEU A 164 1.41 -3.91 16.96
N ARG A 165 1.13 -4.76 17.96
CA ARG A 165 2.03 -5.89 18.27
C ARG A 165 2.07 -6.82 17.04
N PRO A 166 3.23 -7.43 16.72
CA PRO A 166 3.24 -8.63 15.89
C PRO A 166 2.28 -9.63 16.52
N ALA A 167 1.51 -10.37 15.71
CA ALA A 167 0.79 -11.53 16.22
C ALA A 167 1.83 -12.42 16.92
N GLU A 168 1.63 -12.71 18.21
CA GLU A 168 2.49 -13.69 18.87
C GLU A 168 2.34 -15.00 18.09
N GLU A 169 3.45 -15.61 17.66
CA GLU A 169 3.42 -16.98 17.18
C GLU A 169 2.83 -17.82 18.31
N ASP A 170 1.65 -18.39 18.10
CA ASP A 170 1.03 -19.35 19.01
C ASP A 170 1.94 -20.58 19.10
N GLY A 171 2.96 -20.46 19.95
CA GLY A 171 3.70 -21.56 20.49
C GLY A 171 2.78 -22.30 21.46
N THR A 172 2.01 -23.25 20.96
CA THR A 172 1.63 -24.42 21.76
C THR A 172 1.56 -25.65 20.87
N ALA A 173 2.69 -26.36 20.86
CA ALA A 173 2.73 -27.78 20.60
C ALA A 173 1.66 -28.51 21.44
N ARG A 174 0.87 -29.35 20.78
CA ARG A 174 0.45 -30.66 21.29
C ARG A 174 0.39 -31.65 20.14
#